data_AF-A0A7Y9E2Z6-F1
#
_entry.id   AF-A0A7Y9E2Z6-F1
#
_cell.length_a   1.000
_cell.length_b   1.000
_cell.length_c   1.000
_cell.angle_alpha   90.00
_cell.angle_beta   90.00
_cell.angle_gamma   90.00
#
_symmetry.space_group_name_H-M   'P 1'
#
loop_
_entity.id
_entity.type
_entity.pdbx_description
1 polymer ?
#
loop_
_entity_poly.entity_id
_entity_poly.type
_entity_poly.pdbx_seq_one_letter_code
_entity_poly.pdbx_strand_id
1 'polypeptide(L)'
;MRKLIASSMMLALTAGGTLVATPAGSATAATASPKKVPTPFALRTNGFGSRVRGGQVPAGSSSTAWQNIGCTNNAGVVRENHEAQENLPGIGTASEIATKVWTIHKHGKVMSRSRSTIARITLADSPLGSLQINGIKSVSKTWHDARGFHAANHSRIGSITLTPAGGQPQDQGLPTPNQPIDIPGLVTIYLGSPTRSASAHSARAANDALRIVSAATGTRARVAHSFAQINDGIVHGIFAGYASGSRINAADGTVTSGRTPYAPMPCQGTAAKVRTKHLAGSNLGGQVVVGAENTAQMAKQNDRRAVGYEQGSVASVDIGGGQLHVDGIVGRVHVLRKGSRFNKVVANIKGTTIGSITANGQEQSFDPGQKTLEIPGIAKLERKVKHKVRGGLEVTALRITLLDANGQVKSVINLGQAKMAIHKSGL
;
A
#
# COMPACT_ATOMS: atom_id res chain seq x y z
N MET A 1 -7.81 -87.05 11.96
CA MET A 1 -6.38 -86.86 12.27
C MET A 1 -6.22 -85.64 13.17
N ARG A 2 -5.60 -85.87 14.34
CA ARG A 2 -4.90 -84.95 15.28
C ARG A 2 -5.52 -83.54 15.52
N LYS A 3 -6.29 -83.35 16.60
CA LYS A 3 -5.89 -83.07 18.01
C LYS A 3 -5.28 -81.68 18.23
N LEU A 4 -5.96 -80.86 19.06
CA LEU A 4 -5.48 -80.12 20.26
C LEU A 4 -6.62 -79.17 20.69
N ILE A 5 -7.48 -79.57 21.63
CA ILE A 5 -7.37 -79.42 23.10
C ILE A 5 -7.62 -77.97 23.56
N ALA A 6 -8.73 -77.83 24.29
CA ALA A 6 -9.12 -76.67 25.08
C ALA A 6 -8.20 -76.46 26.29
N SER A 7 -8.10 -75.22 26.76
CA SER A 7 -8.05 -74.92 28.20
C SER A 7 -8.33 -73.43 28.46
N SER A 8 -9.29 -73.24 29.36
CA SER A 8 -9.82 -72.01 29.92
C SER A 8 -8.82 -71.30 30.84
N MET A 9 -8.84 -69.97 30.93
CA MET A 9 -8.92 -69.28 32.24
C MET A 9 -9.05 -67.74 32.15
N MET A 10 -9.93 -67.26 33.04
CA MET A 10 -9.92 -66.00 33.77
C MET A 10 -10.42 -64.69 33.13
N LEU A 11 -11.68 -64.43 33.50
CA LEU A 11 -12.29 -63.16 33.87
C LEU A 11 -11.32 -62.19 34.59
N ALA A 12 -11.22 -60.96 34.10
CA ALA A 12 -10.89 -59.79 34.91
C ALA A 12 -11.76 -58.61 34.47
N LEU A 13 -12.83 -58.36 35.24
CA LEU A 13 -13.47 -57.05 35.33
C LEU A 13 -12.42 -56.05 35.84
N THR A 14 -12.27 -54.89 35.19
CA THR A 14 -12.07 -53.62 35.90
C THR A 14 -12.17 -52.41 34.97
N ALA A 15 -13.08 -51.52 35.40
CA ALA A 15 -13.02 -50.07 35.33
C ALA A 15 -12.98 -49.38 33.96
N GLY A 16 -14.06 -48.64 33.72
CA GLY A 16 -14.18 -47.70 32.62
C GLY A 16 -13.13 -46.60 32.68
N GLY A 17 -12.62 -46.29 31.50
CA GLY A 17 -11.82 -45.13 31.20
C GLY A 17 -12.05 -44.82 29.74
N THR A 18 -13.14 -44.14 29.43
CA THR A 18 -13.35 -43.50 28.12
C THR A 18 -12.24 -42.47 27.93
N LEU A 19 -11.10 -42.91 27.38
CA LEU A 19 -10.14 -42.04 26.76
C LEU A 19 -10.82 -41.48 25.51
N VAL A 20 -11.43 -40.31 25.68
CA VAL A 20 -11.80 -39.42 24.59
C VAL A 20 -10.50 -39.11 23.86
N ALA A 21 -10.22 -39.87 22.79
CA ALA A 21 -9.20 -39.54 21.83
C ALA A 21 -9.60 -38.20 21.21
N THR A 22 -9.07 -37.12 21.77
CA THR A 22 -9.12 -35.80 21.15
C THR A 22 -8.47 -35.97 19.77
N PRO A 23 -9.18 -35.64 18.67
CA PRO A 23 -8.55 -35.67 17.36
C PRO A 23 -7.39 -34.69 17.41
N ALA A 24 -6.18 -35.22 17.29
CA ALA A 24 -4.96 -34.44 17.16
C ALA A 24 -5.21 -33.42 16.05
N GLY A 25 -5.35 -32.15 16.46
CA GLY A 25 -5.55 -31.04 15.55
C GLY A 25 -4.49 -31.14 14.47
N SER A 26 -4.93 -31.34 13.24
CA SER A 26 -4.04 -31.41 12.09
C SER A 26 -3.33 -30.06 12.00
N ALA A 27 -2.13 -30.01 12.57
CA ALA A 27 -1.24 -28.87 12.43
C ALA A 27 -1.07 -28.63 10.94
N THR A 28 -1.67 -27.56 10.45
CA THR A 28 -1.59 -27.18 9.04
C THR A 28 -0.12 -26.99 8.74
N ALA A 29 0.47 -27.91 7.99
CA ALA A 29 1.88 -27.86 7.64
C ALA A 29 2.16 -26.48 7.02
N ALA A 30 2.95 -25.67 7.72
CA ALA A 30 3.38 -24.38 7.23
C ALA A 30 4.08 -24.60 5.89
N THR A 31 3.43 -24.21 4.80
CA THR A 31 3.98 -24.36 3.45
C THR A 31 5.28 -23.57 3.40
N ALA A 32 6.40 -24.28 3.19
CA ALA A 32 7.71 -23.67 3.09
C ALA A 32 7.66 -22.52 2.08
N SER A 33 8.05 -21.32 2.53
CA SER A 33 8.11 -20.16 1.66
C SER A 33 9.01 -20.47 0.46
N PRO A 34 8.57 -20.23 -0.79
CA PRO A 34 9.36 -20.58 -1.97
C PRO A 34 10.74 -19.93 -1.90
N LYS A 35 11.78 -20.74 -2.17
CA LYS A 35 13.18 -20.27 -2.17
C LYS A 35 13.31 -19.09 -3.14
N LYS A 36 13.90 -17.99 -2.67
CA LYS A 36 14.12 -16.79 -3.49
C LYS A 36 15.19 -17.10 -4.55
N VAL A 37 14.85 -16.87 -5.81
CA VAL A 37 15.74 -17.12 -6.96
C VAL A 37 16.08 -15.79 -7.62
N PRO A 38 17.36 -15.36 -7.64
CA PRO A 38 17.78 -14.21 -8.41
C PRO A 38 17.47 -14.39 -9.90
N THR A 39 17.06 -13.31 -10.57
CA THR A 39 16.75 -13.28 -12.00
C THR A 39 17.43 -12.07 -12.64
N PRO A 40 17.63 -12.06 -13.97
CA PRO A 40 18.16 -10.88 -14.65
C PRO A 40 17.15 -9.72 -14.78
N PHE A 41 15.94 -9.87 -14.23
CA PHE A 41 14.84 -8.95 -14.46
C PHE A 41 14.51 -8.11 -13.22
N ALA A 42 14.07 -6.87 -13.47
CA ALA A 42 13.52 -5.96 -12.49
C ALA A 42 12.04 -6.22 -12.29
N LEU A 43 11.68 -6.85 -11.18
CA LEU A 43 10.29 -7.14 -10.81
C LEU A 43 9.75 -6.06 -9.88
N ARG A 44 8.54 -5.61 -10.18
CA ARG A 44 7.78 -4.69 -9.33
C ARG A 44 6.30 -5.03 -9.40
N THR A 45 5.62 -4.99 -8.27
CA THR A 45 4.18 -5.23 -8.20
C THR A 45 3.59 -4.48 -7.00
N ASN A 46 2.37 -4.00 -7.13
CA ASN A 46 1.60 -3.46 -6.01
C ASN A 46 0.10 -3.69 -6.23
N GLY A 47 -0.68 -3.54 -5.19
CA GLY A 47 -2.13 -3.59 -5.25
C GLY A 47 -2.76 -3.05 -3.98
N PHE A 48 -4.06 -2.80 -4.05
CA PHE A 48 -4.90 -2.41 -2.92
C PHE A 48 -6.36 -2.69 -3.24
N GLY A 49 -7.17 -2.86 -2.20
CA GLY A 49 -8.62 -3.00 -2.31
C GLY A 49 -9.26 -1.74 -2.84
N SER A 50 -9.18 -0.64 -2.12
CA SER A 50 -9.88 0.60 -2.42
C SER A 50 -9.00 1.80 -2.12
N ARG A 51 -9.24 2.89 -2.82
CA ARG A 51 -8.69 4.21 -2.51
C ARG A 51 -9.66 5.28 -2.95
N VAL A 52 -10.04 6.14 -2.02
CA VAL A 52 -11.00 7.23 -2.22
C VAL A 52 -10.26 8.56 -2.39
N ARG A 53 -10.72 9.41 -3.32
CA ARG A 53 -10.18 10.75 -3.57
C ARG A 53 -11.26 11.76 -3.95
N GLY A 54 -11.11 13.00 -3.47
CA GLY A 54 -11.91 14.17 -3.86
C GLY A 54 -13.29 14.23 -3.20
N GLY A 55 -14.02 15.32 -3.46
CA GLY A 55 -15.39 15.59 -3.00
C GLY A 55 -15.52 16.75 -2.02
N GLN A 56 -16.76 17.08 -1.62
CA GLN A 56 -17.08 18.10 -0.60
C GLN A 56 -16.70 17.68 0.83
N VAL A 57 -16.34 16.42 1.05
CA VAL A 57 -15.84 15.90 2.33
C VAL A 57 -14.31 15.72 2.24
N PRO A 58 -13.50 16.39 3.09
CA PRO A 58 -12.05 16.27 3.04
C PRO A 58 -11.58 15.01 3.76
N ALA A 59 -11.52 13.88 3.06
CA ALA A 59 -10.81 12.68 3.51
C ALA A 59 -10.49 11.78 2.31
N GLY A 60 -9.35 12.00 1.67
CA GLY A 60 -8.82 10.96 0.78
C GLY A 60 -8.48 9.73 1.61
N SER A 61 -9.08 8.57 1.34
CA SER A 61 -8.77 7.37 2.13
C SER A 61 -7.37 6.86 1.82
N SER A 62 -6.81 6.12 2.77
CA SER A 62 -5.67 5.28 2.45
C SER A 62 -6.02 4.15 1.48
N SER A 63 -5.00 3.39 1.09
CA SER A 63 -5.24 2.17 0.36
C SER A 63 -5.45 1.00 1.29
N THR A 64 -6.65 0.41 1.21
CA THR A 64 -6.99 -0.82 1.93
C THR A 64 -6.21 -2.01 1.42
N ALA A 65 -5.90 -2.90 2.34
CA ALA A 65 -5.09 -4.09 2.18
C ALA A 65 -3.84 -3.81 1.32
N TRP A 66 -3.23 -2.63 1.43
CA TRP A 66 -2.16 -2.25 0.52
C TRP A 66 -0.98 -3.20 0.64
N GLN A 67 -0.53 -3.72 -0.50
CA GLN A 67 0.72 -4.47 -0.56
C GLN A 67 1.55 -4.10 -1.77
N ASN A 68 2.86 -4.20 -1.59
CA ASN A 68 3.80 -4.02 -2.68
C ASN A 68 5.01 -4.95 -2.56
N ILE A 69 5.51 -5.35 -3.72
CA ILE A 69 6.91 -5.72 -3.88
C ILE A 69 7.52 -4.51 -4.59
N GLY A 70 8.32 -3.76 -3.84
CA GLY A 70 9.21 -2.77 -4.43
C GLY A 70 10.14 -3.42 -5.44
N CYS A 71 10.96 -2.63 -6.09
CA CYS A 71 11.88 -3.16 -7.09
C CYS A 71 12.80 -4.25 -6.52
N THR A 72 12.73 -5.44 -7.11
CA THR A 72 13.51 -6.63 -6.74
C THR A 72 13.92 -7.39 -7.99
N ASN A 73 15.04 -8.12 -7.94
CA ASN A 73 15.43 -9.11 -8.95
C ASN A 73 15.08 -10.54 -8.55
N ASN A 74 14.60 -10.75 -7.32
CA ASN A 74 14.30 -12.06 -6.81
C ASN A 74 12.89 -12.49 -7.21
N ALA A 75 12.79 -13.63 -7.88
CA ALA A 75 11.57 -14.40 -7.97
C ALA A 75 11.34 -15.22 -6.68
N GLY A 76 10.09 -15.65 -6.44
CA GLY A 76 9.70 -16.35 -5.22
C GLY A 76 9.38 -15.42 -4.04
N VAL A 77 9.33 -14.11 -4.25
CA VAL A 77 8.82 -13.17 -3.25
C VAL A 77 7.30 -13.17 -3.30
N VAL A 78 6.66 -13.41 -2.17
CA VAL A 78 5.21 -13.35 -1.98
C VAL A 78 4.93 -12.40 -0.81
N ARG A 79 3.95 -11.52 -0.96
CA ARG A 79 3.39 -10.71 0.12
C ARG A 79 1.89 -10.67 -0.01
N GLU A 80 1.21 -10.68 1.11
CA GLU A 80 -0.23 -10.57 1.18
C GLU A 80 -0.64 -9.70 2.36
N ASN A 81 -1.82 -9.11 2.24
CA ASN A 81 -2.48 -8.39 3.31
C ASN A 81 -3.97 -8.59 3.14
N HIS A 82 -4.66 -8.61 4.27
CA HIS A 82 -6.09 -8.80 4.36
C HIS A 82 -6.65 -7.81 5.37
N GLU A 83 -7.81 -7.26 5.04
CA GLU A 83 -8.62 -6.42 5.90
C GLU A 83 -10.05 -6.95 5.86
N ALA A 84 -10.58 -7.31 7.02
CA ALA A 84 -11.93 -7.87 7.14
C ALA A 84 -13.00 -6.85 6.71
N GLN A 85 -12.79 -5.58 7.06
CA GLN A 85 -13.73 -4.51 6.75
C GLN A 85 -13.03 -3.15 6.77
N GLU A 86 -13.43 -2.24 5.88
CA GLU A 86 -13.01 -0.85 5.88
C GLU A 86 -14.18 0.07 5.49
N ASN A 87 -14.31 1.21 6.17
CA ASN A 87 -15.16 2.30 5.73
C ASN A 87 -14.50 3.11 4.60
N LEU A 88 -15.22 3.27 3.48
CA LEU A 88 -14.88 4.11 2.33
C LEU A 88 -15.62 5.44 2.45
N PRO A 89 -14.95 6.53 2.88
CA PRO A 89 -15.60 7.82 3.10
C PRO A 89 -16.39 8.29 1.88
N GLY A 90 -17.65 8.68 2.08
CA GLY A 90 -18.53 9.17 1.01
C GLY A 90 -18.99 8.11 0.00
N ILE A 91 -18.70 6.82 0.23
CA ILE A 91 -19.10 5.71 -0.66
C ILE A 91 -19.84 4.62 0.13
N GLY A 92 -19.28 4.10 1.22
CA GLY A 92 -19.87 3.00 1.98
C GLY A 92 -18.81 2.11 2.61
N THR A 93 -19.08 0.82 2.78
CA THR A 93 -18.20 -0.14 3.46
C THR A 93 -17.71 -1.21 2.50
N ALA A 94 -16.43 -1.55 2.53
CA ALA A 94 -15.86 -2.70 1.83
C ALA A 94 -15.53 -3.82 2.83
N SER A 95 -15.78 -5.07 2.47
CA SER A 95 -15.56 -6.25 3.31
C SER A 95 -14.74 -7.32 2.60
N GLU A 96 -13.97 -8.08 3.39
CA GLU A 96 -13.07 -9.16 2.96
C GLU A 96 -12.14 -8.72 1.83
N ILE A 97 -11.37 -7.68 2.14
CA ILE A 97 -10.42 -7.07 1.21
C ILE A 97 -9.11 -7.86 1.31
N ALA A 98 -8.62 -8.39 0.20
CA ALA A 98 -7.33 -9.04 0.16
C ALA A 98 -6.49 -8.55 -1.01
N THR A 99 -5.21 -8.31 -0.76
CA THR A 99 -4.23 -8.05 -1.81
C THR A 99 -3.10 -9.06 -1.70
N LYS A 100 -2.76 -9.70 -2.82
CA LYS A 100 -1.61 -10.58 -2.95
C LYS A 100 -0.73 -10.09 -4.08
N VAL A 101 0.56 -9.93 -3.80
CA VAL A 101 1.57 -9.55 -4.78
C VAL A 101 2.69 -10.58 -4.74
N TRP A 102 3.11 -11.06 -5.90
CA TRP A 102 4.12 -12.12 -5.94
C TRP A 102 4.92 -12.16 -7.23
N THR A 103 6.06 -12.81 -7.15
CA THR A 103 7.00 -13.03 -8.24
C THR A 103 7.27 -14.51 -8.40
N ILE A 104 7.40 -14.99 -9.64
CA ILE A 104 7.54 -16.42 -9.92
C ILE A 104 8.69 -16.61 -10.93
N HIS A 105 9.48 -17.66 -10.73
CA HIS A 105 10.33 -18.23 -11.77
C HIS A 105 9.94 -19.70 -11.90
N LYS A 106 9.32 -20.08 -13.03
CA LYS A 106 8.88 -21.46 -13.29
C LYS A 106 8.82 -21.73 -14.79
N HIS A 107 9.27 -22.91 -15.23
CA HIS A 107 9.23 -23.35 -16.63
C HIS A 107 9.79 -22.32 -17.63
N GLY A 108 10.97 -21.75 -17.33
CA GLY A 108 11.62 -20.75 -18.19
C GLY A 108 10.92 -19.38 -18.24
N LYS A 109 9.92 -19.14 -17.38
CA LYS A 109 9.19 -17.87 -17.30
C LYS A 109 9.49 -17.16 -15.99
N VAL A 110 9.83 -15.88 -16.08
CA VAL A 110 9.92 -14.98 -14.93
C VAL A 110 8.70 -14.06 -14.94
N MET A 111 8.00 -13.95 -13.81
CA MET A 111 6.71 -13.26 -13.74
C MET A 111 6.64 -12.31 -12.55
N SER A 112 5.95 -11.19 -12.76
CA SER A 112 5.43 -10.34 -11.70
C SER A 112 3.89 -10.36 -11.74
N ARG A 113 3.26 -10.53 -10.58
CA ARG A 113 1.81 -10.63 -10.43
C ARG A 113 1.29 -9.79 -9.28
N SER A 114 0.11 -9.23 -9.48
CA SER A 114 -0.69 -8.58 -8.45
C SER A 114 -2.13 -9.06 -8.57
N ARG A 115 -2.76 -9.31 -7.44
CA ARG A 115 -4.19 -9.60 -7.32
C ARG A 115 -4.75 -8.77 -6.19
N SER A 116 -5.88 -8.13 -6.43
CA SER A 116 -6.72 -7.56 -5.39
C SER A 116 -8.13 -8.14 -5.50
N THR A 117 -8.72 -8.48 -4.38
CA THR A 117 -10.08 -9.00 -4.25
C THR A 117 -10.83 -8.27 -3.15
N ILE A 118 -12.13 -8.08 -3.35
CA ILE A 118 -13.07 -7.58 -2.35
C ILE A 118 -14.31 -8.45 -2.47
N ALA A 119 -14.75 -9.06 -1.38
CA ALA A 119 -15.94 -9.90 -1.44
C ALA A 119 -17.20 -9.06 -1.63
N ARG A 120 -17.29 -7.92 -0.91
CA ARG A 120 -18.47 -7.06 -0.93
C ARG A 120 -18.12 -5.59 -0.75
N ILE A 121 -18.82 -4.73 -1.48
CA ILE A 121 -18.94 -3.30 -1.15
C ILE A 121 -20.42 -3.01 -0.93
N THR A 122 -20.76 -2.50 0.23
CA THR A 122 -22.10 -2.01 0.56
C THR A 122 -22.06 -0.50 0.58
N LEU A 123 -22.76 0.14 -0.34
CA LEU A 123 -22.94 1.59 -0.31
C LEU A 123 -24.07 1.92 0.66
N ALA A 124 -23.82 2.88 1.56
CA ALA A 124 -24.61 3.08 2.77
C ALA A 124 -26.12 3.15 2.53
N ASP A 125 -26.88 2.59 3.48
CA ASP A 125 -28.34 2.60 3.51
C ASP A 125 -28.85 4.05 3.50
N SER A 126 -29.25 4.48 2.31
CA SER A 126 -29.92 5.76 2.13
C SER A 126 -31.43 5.57 2.26
N PRO A 127 -32.23 6.64 2.33
CA PRO A 127 -33.68 6.55 2.14
C PRO A 127 -34.08 5.87 0.82
N LEU A 128 -33.16 5.76 -0.15
CA LEU A 128 -33.36 5.11 -1.45
C LEU A 128 -33.11 3.60 -1.41
N GLY A 129 -32.60 3.05 -0.29
CA GLY A 129 -32.26 1.63 -0.13
C GLY A 129 -30.75 1.35 -0.05
N SER A 130 -30.38 0.08 -0.27
CA SER A 130 -29.02 -0.46 -0.12
C SER A 130 -28.48 -0.95 -1.46
N LEU A 131 -27.25 -0.56 -1.83
CA LEU A 131 -26.59 -1.00 -3.06
C LEU A 131 -25.37 -1.86 -2.71
N GLN A 132 -25.33 -3.07 -3.24
CA GLN A 132 -24.26 -4.04 -2.98
C GLN A 132 -23.53 -4.44 -4.25
N ILE A 133 -22.20 -4.48 -4.19
CA ILE A 133 -21.34 -4.98 -5.27
C ILE A 133 -20.58 -6.19 -4.74
N ASN A 134 -20.76 -7.34 -5.36
CA ASN A 134 -20.19 -8.60 -4.89
C ASN A 134 -19.11 -9.13 -5.82
N GLY A 135 -18.13 -9.84 -5.25
CA GLY A 135 -17.15 -10.66 -5.99
C GLY A 135 -16.23 -9.85 -6.91
N ILE A 136 -15.59 -8.81 -6.38
CA ILE A 136 -14.73 -7.92 -7.16
C ILE A 136 -13.31 -8.46 -7.16
N LYS A 137 -12.71 -8.60 -8.34
CA LYS A 137 -11.34 -9.11 -8.51
C LYS A 137 -10.62 -8.39 -9.64
N SER A 138 -9.38 -8.02 -9.39
CA SER A 138 -8.45 -7.48 -10.38
C SER A 138 -7.14 -8.25 -10.33
N VAL A 139 -6.60 -8.59 -11.51
CA VAL A 139 -5.32 -9.24 -11.67
C VAL A 139 -4.52 -8.53 -12.74
N SER A 140 -3.28 -8.17 -12.39
CA SER A 140 -2.27 -7.69 -13.34
C SER A 140 -1.11 -8.68 -13.36
N LYS A 141 -0.69 -9.07 -14.57
CA LYS A 141 0.40 -10.01 -14.80
C LYS A 141 1.34 -9.45 -15.84
N THR A 142 2.64 -9.53 -15.57
CA THR A 142 3.68 -9.37 -16.57
C THR A 142 4.62 -10.56 -16.52
N TRP A 143 5.17 -10.97 -17.66
CA TRP A 143 6.13 -12.06 -17.72
C TRP A 143 7.12 -11.89 -18.86
N HIS A 144 8.27 -12.53 -18.70
CA HIS A 144 9.24 -12.75 -19.76
C HIS A 144 9.34 -14.26 -20.02
N ASP A 145 9.33 -14.65 -21.29
CA ASP A 145 9.62 -16.01 -21.75
C ASP A 145 10.46 -15.98 -23.03
N ALA A 146 10.66 -17.12 -23.69
CA ALA A 146 11.49 -17.22 -24.90
C ALA A 146 11.01 -16.31 -26.05
N ARG A 147 9.75 -15.84 -26.03
CA ARG A 147 9.19 -14.93 -27.04
C ARG A 147 9.28 -13.46 -26.63
N GLY A 148 9.93 -13.16 -25.50
CA GLY A 148 10.12 -11.81 -24.97
C GLY A 148 9.14 -11.43 -23.86
N PHE A 149 8.82 -10.15 -23.79
CA PHE A 149 8.03 -9.52 -22.73
C PHE A 149 6.53 -9.51 -23.03
N HIS A 150 5.72 -9.77 -22.01
CA HIS A 150 4.27 -9.84 -22.14
C HIS A 150 3.54 -9.22 -20.95
N ALA A 151 2.34 -8.70 -21.20
CA ALA A 151 1.48 -8.08 -20.19
C ALA A 151 0.01 -8.50 -20.37
N ALA A 152 -0.67 -8.79 -19.27
CA ALA A 152 -2.09 -9.12 -19.26
C ALA A 152 -2.79 -8.57 -18.01
N ASN A 153 -4.03 -8.13 -18.19
CA ASN A 153 -4.95 -7.71 -17.14
C ASN A 153 -6.20 -8.58 -17.17
N HIS A 154 -6.81 -8.76 -16.02
CA HIS A 154 -8.10 -9.46 -15.90
C HIS A 154 -8.90 -8.84 -14.76
N SER A 155 -10.15 -8.46 -15.02
CA SER A 155 -11.12 -8.03 -14.01
C SER A 155 -12.29 -9.00 -13.97
N ARG A 156 -12.88 -9.19 -12.80
CA ARG A 156 -14.16 -9.88 -12.62
C ARG A 156 -14.98 -9.13 -11.58
N ILE A 157 -16.26 -8.98 -11.86
CA ILE A 157 -17.29 -8.50 -10.93
C ILE A 157 -18.34 -9.61 -10.88
N GLY A 158 -18.83 -9.93 -9.68
CA GLY A 158 -19.84 -10.96 -9.46
C GLY A 158 -21.23 -10.45 -9.80
N SER A 159 -21.72 -9.49 -9.03
CA SER A 159 -23.04 -8.87 -9.22
C SER A 159 -23.09 -7.45 -8.66
N ILE A 160 -24.06 -6.66 -9.13
CA ILE A 160 -24.41 -5.35 -8.59
C ILE A 160 -25.92 -5.38 -8.31
N THR A 161 -26.29 -5.28 -7.04
CA THR A 161 -27.69 -5.45 -6.60
C THR A 161 -28.14 -4.22 -5.84
N LEU A 162 -29.21 -3.59 -6.30
CA LEU A 162 -29.90 -2.51 -5.59
C LEU A 162 -31.12 -3.09 -4.88
N THR A 163 -31.26 -2.85 -3.59
CA THR A 163 -32.46 -3.17 -2.82
C THR A 163 -33.12 -1.85 -2.40
N PRO A 164 -34.16 -1.38 -3.10
CA PRO A 164 -34.86 -0.15 -2.75
C PRO A 164 -35.49 -0.23 -1.36
N ALA A 165 -35.71 0.91 -0.71
CA ALA A 165 -36.41 0.96 0.57
C ALA A 165 -37.83 0.36 0.44
N GLY A 166 -38.09 -0.77 1.12
CA GLY A 166 -39.36 -1.50 1.05
C GLY A 166 -39.60 -2.30 -0.24
N GLY A 167 -38.60 -2.42 -1.12
CA GLY A 167 -38.69 -3.14 -2.39
C GLY A 167 -37.92 -4.46 -2.42
N GLN A 168 -38.10 -5.24 -3.49
CA GLN A 168 -37.33 -6.45 -3.76
C GLN A 168 -35.94 -6.12 -4.36
N PRO A 169 -34.91 -6.95 -4.14
CA PRO A 169 -33.59 -6.78 -4.75
C PRO A 169 -33.64 -6.82 -6.28
N GLN A 170 -32.92 -5.89 -6.93
CA GLN A 170 -32.85 -5.72 -8.38
C GLN A 170 -31.40 -5.82 -8.86
N ASP A 171 -31.11 -6.74 -9.78
CA ASP A 171 -29.82 -6.81 -10.47
C ASP A 171 -29.68 -5.64 -11.46
N GLN A 172 -28.59 -4.90 -11.35
CA GLN A 172 -28.29 -3.74 -12.19
C GLN A 172 -27.45 -4.14 -13.42
N GLY A 173 -27.08 -5.42 -13.53
CA GLY A 173 -26.13 -5.89 -14.52
C GLY A 173 -24.69 -5.48 -14.20
N LEU A 174 -23.79 -5.68 -15.16
CA LEU A 174 -22.38 -5.32 -15.02
C LEU A 174 -22.03 -4.15 -15.96
N PRO A 175 -21.18 -3.20 -15.53
CA PRO A 175 -20.80 -2.08 -16.36
C PRO A 175 -19.91 -2.56 -17.52
N THR A 176 -20.08 -1.94 -18.69
CA THR A 176 -19.21 -2.14 -19.85
C THR A 176 -18.32 -0.89 -20.04
N PRO A 177 -17.26 -0.94 -20.87
CA PRO A 177 -16.42 0.23 -21.13
C PRO A 177 -17.18 1.49 -21.58
N ASN A 178 -18.31 1.32 -22.29
CA ASN A 178 -19.09 2.43 -22.85
C ASN A 178 -20.42 2.65 -22.14
N GLN A 179 -20.80 1.78 -21.21
CA GLN A 179 -22.07 1.84 -20.50
C GLN A 179 -21.81 1.67 -19.00
N PRO A 180 -21.58 2.78 -18.27
CA PRO A 180 -21.54 2.74 -16.82
C PRO A 180 -22.95 2.45 -16.28
N ILE A 181 -23.00 1.93 -15.05
CA ILE A 181 -24.26 1.80 -14.31
C ILE A 181 -24.44 3.06 -13.49
N ASP A 182 -25.53 3.77 -13.73
CA ASP A 182 -25.91 4.94 -12.97
C ASP A 182 -27.06 4.59 -12.03
N ILE A 183 -26.86 4.82 -10.74
CA ILE A 183 -27.88 4.68 -9.71
C ILE A 183 -28.23 6.09 -9.25
N PRO A 184 -29.34 6.67 -9.73
CA PRO A 184 -29.68 8.06 -9.49
C PRO A 184 -29.63 8.44 -8.01
N GLY A 185 -28.99 9.56 -7.70
CA GLY A 185 -28.84 10.07 -6.33
C GLY A 185 -27.83 9.32 -5.46
N LEU A 186 -27.27 8.20 -5.91
CA LEU A 186 -26.29 7.40 -5.16
C LEU A 186 -24.91 7.44 -5.78
N VAL A 187 -24.71 6.70 -6.88
CA VAL A 187 -23.40 6.52 -7.50
C VAL A 187 -23.49 6.24 -8.99
N THR A 188 -22.42 6.58 -9.70
CA THR A 188 -22.13 6.04 -11.02
C THR A 188 -20.96 5.05 -10.93
N ILE A 189 -21.16 3.84 -11.43
CA ILE A 189 -20.20 2.73 -11.42
C ILE A 189 -19.65 2.52 -12.83
N TYR A 190 -18.35 2.72 -12.99
CA TYR A 190 -17.63 2.50 -14.23
C TYR A 190 -16.80 1.23 -14.15
N LEU A 191 -16.73 0.50 -15.28
CA LEU A 191 -15.68 -0.50 -15.45
C LEU A 191 -14.31 0.21 -15.42
N GLY A 192 -13.34 -0.36 -14.69
CA GLY A 192 -12.01 0.21 -14.66
C GLY A 192 -11.30 0.13 -16.02
N SER A 193 -10.33 1.02 -16.24
CA SER A 193 -9.59 1.10 -17.51
C SER A 193 -8.25 0.36 -17.39
N PRO A 194 -8.13 -0.88 -17.91
CA PRO A 194 -6.88 -1.60 -17.90
C PRO A 194 -5.84 -0.92 -18.79
N THR A 195 -4.61 -0.79 -18.32
CA THR A 195 -3.47 -0.35 -19.13
C THR A 195 -2.45 -1.48 -19.21
N ARG A 196 -1.96 -1.76 -20.41
CA ARG A 196 -0.90 -2.74 -20.64
C ARG A 196 0.03 -2.25 -21.73
N SER A 197 1.31 -2.53 -21.56
CA SER A 197 2.33 -2.31 -22.58
C SER A 197 3.39 -3.38 -22.50
N ALA A 198 3.93 -3.75 -23.65
CA ALA A 198 5.07 -4.65 -23.79
C ALA A 198 6.00 -4.11 -24.88
N SER A 199 7.30 -4.28 -24.68
CA SER A 199 8.39 -3.80 -25.53
C SER A 199 9.54 -4.80 -25.46
N ALA A 200 10.59 -4.61 -26.26
CA ALA A 200 11.79 -5.45 -26.22
C ALA A 200 12.46 -5.54 -24.84
N HIS A 201 12.27 -4.55 -23.95
CA HIS A 201 12.98 -4.42 -22.68
C HIS A 201 12.07 -4.37 -21.45
N SER A 202 10.75 -4.32 -21.64
CA SER A 202 9.83 -4.15 -20.52
C SER A 202 8.41 -4.59 -20.83
N ALA A 203 7.70 -5.02 -19.79
CA ALA A 203 6.26 -5.16 -19.78
C ALA A 203 5.66 -4.52 -18.51
N ARG A 204 4.51 -3.88 -18.68
CA ARG A 204 3.73 -3.21 -17.63
C ARG A 204 2.26 -3.56 -17.77
N ALA A 205 1.62 -3.83 -16.65
CA ALA A 205 0.19 -4.12 -16.55
C ALA A 205 -0.37 -3.40 -15.31
N ALA A 206 -1.41 -2.59 -15.48
CA ALA A 206 -2.13 -1.96 -14.37
C ALA A 206 -3.64 -2.04 -14.63
N ASN A 207 -4.40 -2.29 -13.57
CA ASN A 207 -5.83 -2.51 -13.70
C ASN A 207 -6.57 -2.12 -12.42
N ASP A 208 -7.65 -1.36 -12.58
CA ASP A 208 -8.68 -1.20 -11.55
C ASP A 208 -9.87 -2.06 -11.98
N ALA A 209 -10.53 -2.77 -11.06
CA ALA A 209 -11.75 -3.50 -11.43
C ALA A 209 -12.91 -2.53 -11.71
N LEU A 210 -13.10 -1.56 -10.82
CA LEU A 210 -14.16 -0.56 -10.91
C LEU A 210 -13.66 0.83 -10.52
N ARG A 211 -14.35 1.84 -11.04
CA ARG A 211 -14.28 3.21 -10.54
C ARG A 211 -15.69 3.64 -10.15
N ILE A 212 -15.88 4.03 -8.90
CA ILE A 212 -17.18 4.45 -8.36
C ILE A 212 -17.12 5.96 -8.10
N VAL A 213 -18.17 6.68 -8.49
CA VAL A 213 -18.31 8.12 -8.23
C VAL A 213 -19.58 8.37 -7.43
N SER A 214 -19.47 9.01 -6.27
CA SER A 214 -20.61 9.43 -5.45
C SER A 214 -21.33 10.59 -6.11
N ALA A 215 -22.65 10.47 -6.29
CA ALA A 215 -23.50 11.55 -6.77
C ALA A 215 -23.63 12.66 -5.73
N ALA A 216 -23.74 12.30 -4.44
CA ALA A 216 -23.92 13.25 -3.35
C ALA A 216 -22.68 14.13 -3.09
N THR A 217 -21.49 13.55 -3.21
CA THR A 217 -20.25 14.23 -2.78
C THR A 217 -19.26 14.47 -3.91
N GLY A 218 -19.45 13.88 -5.09
CA GLY A 218 -18.45 13.87 -6.18
C GLY A 218 -17.22 13.00 -5.90
N THR A 219 -17.20 12.30 -4.77
CA THR A 219 -16.10 11.45 -4.30
C THR A 219 -15.83 10.32 -5.27
N ARG A 220 -14.55 10.04 -5.57
CA ARG A 220 -14.14 9.00 -6.53
C ARG A 220 -13.37 7.88 -5.82
N ALA A 221 -13.87 6.65 -5.92
CA ALA A 221 -13.19 5.46 -5.44
C ALA A 221 -12.60 4.64 -6.59
N ARG A 222 -11.33 4.26 -6.46
CA ARG A 222 -10.69 3.22 -7.28
C ARG A 222 -10.79 1.91 -6.53
N VAL A 223 -11.26 0.86 -7.20
CA VAL A 223 -11.63 -0.40 -6.55
C VAL A 223 -10.91 -1.59 -7.21
N ALA A 224 -10.41 -2.48 -6.38
CA ALA A 224 -9.48 -3.57 -6.63
C ALA A 224 -8.36 -3.17 -7.60
N HIS A 225 -7.39 -2.39 -7.13
CA HIS A 225 -6.22 -2.04 -7.94
C HIS A 225 -5.20 -3.18 -7.95
N SER A 226 -4.70 -3.49 -9.14
CA SER A 226 -3.53 -4.34 -9.32
C SER A 226 -2.53 -3.71 -10.28
N PHE A 227 -1.25 -3.96 -10.04
CA PHE A 227 -0.15 -3.47 -10.85
C PHE A 227 0.99 -4.50 -10.89
N ALA A 228 1.52 -4.78 -12.08
CA ALA A 228 2.71 -5.59 -12.29
C ALA A 228 3.63 -4.98 -13.35
N GLN A 229 4.93 -5.13 -13.14
CA GLN A 229 5.97 -4.70 -14.07
C GLN A 229 7.16 -5.66 -14.01
N ILE A 230 7.76 -5.86 -15.18
CA ILE A 230 9.02 -6.57 -15.39
C ILE A 230 9.85 -5.80 -16.42
N ASN A 231 11.12 -5.53 -16.14
CA ASN A 231 12.06 -4.92 -17.09
C ASN A 231 13.37 -5.73 -17.12
N ASP A 232 14.14 -5.68 -18.20
CA ASP A 232 15.54 -6.13 -18.22
C ASP A 232 16.52 -4.97 -17.90
N GLY A 233 17.79 -5.08 -18.29
CA GLY A 233 18.75 -3.98 -18.23
C GLY A 233 19.15 -3.54 -16.82
N ILE A 234 18.93 -4.37 -15.79
CA ILE A 234 19.53 -4.12 -14.48
C ILE A 234 20.99 -4.55 -14.57
N VAL A 235 21.92 -3.59 -14.70
CA VAL A 235 23.34 -3.94 -14.78
C VAL A 235 24.02 -3.86 -13.39
N HIS A 236 23.68 -2.86 -12.56
CA HIS A 236 24.52 -2.54 -11.39
C HIS A 236 23.78 -2.39 -10.05
N GLY A 237 22.59 -1.79 -10.05
CA GLY A 237 21.82 -1.54 -8.83
C GLY A 237 20.31 -1.53 -9.07
N ILE A 238 19.59 -2.06 -8.09
CA ILE A 238 18.12 -2.04 -8.07
C ILE A 238 17.70 -0.94 -7.12
N PHE A 239 17.13 0.13 -7.67
CA PHE A 239 16.62 1.24 -6.90
C PHE A 239 15.24 0.92 -6.35
N ALA A 240 15.06 1.12 -5.05
CA ALA A 240 13.79 0.97 -4.37
C ALA A 240 13.59 2.16 -3.43
N GLY A 241 12.33 2.57 -3.23
CA GLY A 241 12.08 3.77 -2.45
C GLY A 241 10.77 4.45 -2.80
N TYR A 242 10.53 5.55 -2.11
CA TYR A 242 9.46 6.48 -2.42
C TYR A 242 9.70 7.84 -1.75
N ALA A 243 9.01 8.85 -2.24
CA ALA A 243 8.79 10.12 -1.59
C ALA A 243 7.29 10.41 -1.42
N SER A 244 6.95 11.12 -0.34
CA SER A 244 5.62 11.73 -0.16
C SER A 244 5.67 12.98 0.72
N GLY A 245 4.75 13.91 0.46
CA GLY A 245 4.56 15.12 1.26
C GLY A 245 3.97 14.79 2.64
N SER A 246 2.77 14.22 2.68
CA SER A 246 2.02 13.94 3.90
C SER A 246 1.44 12.52 3.96
N ARG A 247 1.13 12.06 5.18
CA ARG A 247 0.35 10.85 5.49
C ARG A 247 -0.26 11.00 6.89
N ILE A 248 -1.54 10.65 7.06
CA ILE A 248 -2.20 10.60 8.38
C ILE A 248 -2.64 9.18 8.70
N ASN A 249 -2.37 8.77 9.93
CA ASN A 249 -2.96 7.59 10.54
C ASN A 249 -3.78 8.02 11.77
N ALA A 250 -4.88 7.34 12.05
CA ALA A 250 -5.62 7.40 13.30
C ALA A 250 -4.84 6.70 14.43
N ALA A 251 -5.32 6.87 15.67
CA ALA A 251 -4.72 6.33 16.89
C ALA A 251 -4.54 4.81 16.88
N ASP A 252 -5.52 4.10 16.31
CA ASP A 252 -5.54 2.64 16.13
C ASP A 252 -4.58 2.15 15.01
N GLY A 253 -3.89 3.07 14.33
CA GLY A 253 -3.00 2.78 13.21
C GLY A 253 -3.71 2.72 11.86
N THR A 254 -5.03 2.84 11.82
CA THR A 254 -5.84 2.91 10.60
C THR A 254 -5.43 4.16 9.82
N VAL A 255 -5.22 4.03 8.52
CA VAL A 255 -4.66 5.15 7.74
C VAL A 255 -5.82 6.05 7.28
N THR A 256 -5.99 7.19 7.93
CA THR A 256 -7.02 8.19 7.61
C THR A 256 -6.76 8.87 6.26
N SER A 257 -5.48 9.16 5.96
CA SER A 257 -5.07 9.69 4.65
C SER A 257 -3.77 9.05 4.16
N GLY A 258 -3.83 8.48 2.95
CA GLY A 258 -2.70 7.85 2.31
C GLY A 258 -1.58 8.83 1.95
N ARG A 259 -0.40 8.28 1.63
CA ARG A 259 0.76 9.07 1.18
C ARG A 259 0.42 9.97 0.00
N THR A 260 0.61 11.27 0.16
CA THR A 260 0.22 12.27 -0.84
C THR A 260 1.26 13.39 -0.94
N PRO A 261 1.55 13.91 -2.15
CA PRO A 261 1.57 13.13 -3.38
C PRO A 261 2.57 11.97 -3.24
N TYR A 262 2.23 10.78 -3.76
CA TYR A 262 3.12 9.61 -3.70
C TYR A 262 3.94 9.46 -4.98
N ALA A 263 5.27 9.42 -4.84
CA ALA A 263 6.23 9.20 -5.91
C ALA A 263 7.12 7.99 -5.60
N PRO A 264 6.92 6.84 -6.27
CA PRO A 264 7.76 5.66 -6.06
C PRO A 264 8.95 5.57 -7.04
N MET A 265 10.15 5.33 -6.52
CA MET A 265 11.38 5.13 -7.31
C MET A 265 11.21 4.03 -8.39
N PRO A 266 11.55 4.30 -9.66
CA PRO A 266 11.65 3.25 -10.68
C PRO A 266 12.85 2.33 -10.44
N CYS A 267 12.75 1.07 -10.86
CA CYS A 267 13.75 0.04 -10.52
C CYS A 267 15.14 0.27 -11.11
N GLN A 268 15.19 0.77 -12.34
CA GLN A 268 16.43 1.15 -13.04
C GLN A 268 16.94 2.54 -12.63
N GLY A 269 16.21 3.23 -11.74
CA GLY A 269 16.41 4.64 -11.44
C GLY A 269 15.74 5.55 -12.46
N THR A 270 16.14 6.81 -12.49
CA THR A 270 15.52 7.84 -13.34
C THR A 270 16.42 8.29 -14.48
N ALA A 271 17.51 7.56 -14.75
CA ALA A 271 18.55 7.95 -15.70
C ALA A 271 19.05 9.39 -15.45
N ALA A 272 19.33 9.71 -14.18
CA ALA A 272 19.73 11.04 -13.70
C ALA A 272 18.70 12.18 -13.87
N LYS A 273 17.52 11.92 -14.48
CA LYS A 273 16.46 12.93 -14.59
C LYS A 273 15.75 13.09 -13.26
N VAL A 274 15.59 14.32 -12.80
CA VAL A 274 14.74 14.61 -11.64
C VAL A 274 13.29 14.42 -12.06
N ARG A 275 12.55 13.62 -11.32
CA ARG A 275 11.09 13.47 -11.50
C ARG A 275 10.41 14.09 -10.31
N THR A 276 9.46 14.98 -10.56
CA THR A 276 8.68 15.63 -9.51
C THR A 276 7.20 15.30 -9.61
N LYS A 277 6.50 15.50 -8.49
CA LYS A 277 5.04 15.61 -8.47
C LYS A 277 4.66 16.70 -7.50
N HIS A 278 3.71 17.51 -7.92
CA HIS A 278 3.22 18.65 -7.16
C HIS A 278 1.75 18.43 -6.80
N LEU A 279 1.35 18.94 -5.64
CA LEU A 279 -0.03 19.11 -5.23
C LEU A 279 -0.15 20.50 -4.60
N ALA A 280 -1.17 21.26 -4.97
CA ALA A 280 -1.37 22.62 -4.48
C ALA A 280 -1.63 22.69 -2.95
N GLY A 281 -2.19 21.61 -2.40
CA GLY A 281 -2.44 21.43 -0.97
C GLY A 281 -3.40 20.25 -0.77
N SER A 282 -3.54 19.81 0.46
CA SER A 282 -4.49 18.77 0.85
C SER A 282 -5.15 19.10 2.18
N ASN A 283 -6.47 18.94 2.25
CA ASN A 283 -7.19 18.91 3.52
C ASN A 283 -7.26 17.46 3.97
N LEU A 284 -6.67 17.17 5.12
CA LEU A 284 -6.51 15.81 5.62
C LEU A 284 -7.57 15.43 6.66
N GLY A 285 -8.57 16.30 6.88
CA GLY A 285 -9.65 16.12 7.85
C GLY A 285 -9.26 16.61 9.25
N GLY A 286 -10.25 16.74 10.15
CA GLY A 286 -10.01 17.04 11.56
C GLY A 286 -9.30 18.37 11.83
N GLN A 287 -9.57 19.41 11.02
CA GLN A 287 -8.92 20.73 11.07
C GLN A 287 -7.42 20.73 10.69
N VAL A 288 -6.94 19.71 9.97
CA VAL A 288 -5.56 19.64 9.46
C VAL A 288 -5.55 20.05 7.98
N VAL A 289 -4.93 21.19 7.68
CA VAL A 289 -4.73 21.68 6.32
C VAL A 289 -3.24 21.65 5.98
N VAL A 290 -2.90 20.97 4.89
CA VAL A 290 -1.53 20.90 4.39
C VAL A 290 -1.43 21.77 3.13
N GLY A 291 -0.49 22.70 3.15
CA GLY A 291 -0.15 23.57 2.02
C GLY A 291 0.52 22.80 0.88
N ALA A 292 1.12 23.52 -0.07
CA ALA A 292 1.68 22.90 -1.27
C ALA A 292 2.66 21.77 -0.95
N GLU A 293 2.46 20.62 -1.59
CA GLU A 293 3.25 19.43 -1.39
C GLU A 293 4.03 19.10 -2.67
N ASN A 294 5.27 18.68 -2.51
CA ASN A 294 6.12 18.30 -3.62
C ASN A 294 6.90 17.03 -3.31
N THR A 295 7.21 16.28 -4.36
CA THR A 295 8.16 15.17 -4.32
C THR A 295 9.23 15.40 -5.36
N ALA A 296 10.46 15.00 -5.06
CA ALA A 296 11.55 14.98 -6.03
C ALA A 296 12.37 13.70 -5.86
N GLN A 297 12.58 13.00 -6.96
CA GLN A 297 13.33 11.76 -6.98
C GLN A 297 14.33 11.75 -8.13
N MET A 298 15.53 11.26 -7.86
CA MET A 298 16.55 11.07 -8.89
C MET A 298 17.39 9.85 -8.56
N ALA A 299 17.70 9.05 -9.57
CA ALA A 299 18.60 7.92 -9.46
C ALA A 299 19.38 7.73 -10.76
N LYS A 300 20.67 7.42 -10.61
CA LYS A 300 21.57 7.06 -11.72
C LYS A 300 22.55 5.99 -11.28
N GLN A 301 22.95 5.16 -12.23
CA GLN A 301 23.91 4.08 -12.01
C GLN A 301 24.89 4.01 -13.18
N ASN A 302 26.08 3.50 -12.88
CA ASN A 302 27.09 3.05 -13.81
C ASN A 302 27.86 1.88 -13.19
N ASP A 303 28.87 1.38 -13.90
CA ASP A 303 29.65 0.19 -13.57
C ASP A 303 30.38 0.26 -12.23
N ARG A 304 30.53 1.47 -11.66
CA ARG A 304 31.30 1.70 -10.43
C ARG A 304 30.42 2.12 -9.24
N ARG A 305 29.26 2.71 -9.51
CA ARG A 305 28.38 3.24 -8.46
C ARG A 305 26.92 3.37 -8.90
N ALA A 306 26.03 3.21 -7.93
CA ALA A 306 24.62 3.57 -8.03
C ALA A 306 24.32 4.63 -6.97
N VAL A 307 23.72 5.75 -7.36
CA VAL A 307 23.42 6.87 -6.48
C VAL A 307 22.01 7.37 -6.75
N GLY A 308 21.32 7.79 -5.71
CA GLY A 308 20.08 8.51 -5.87
C GLY A 308 19.60 9.16 -4.58
N TYR A 309 18.55 9.94 -4.72
CA TYR A 309 17.83 10.54 -3.60
C TYR A 309 16.33 10.46 -3.82
N GLU A 310 15.65 10.53 -2.69
CA GLU A 310 14.20 10.70 -2.57
C GLU A 310 13.94 11.89 -1.66
N GLN A 311 12.99 12.74 -2.03
CA GLN A 311 12.63 13.93 -1.28
C GLN A 311 11.12 14.12 -1.26
N GLY A 312 10.54 14.23 -0.07
CA GLY A 312 9.18 14.75 0.15
C GLY A 312 9.27 16.12 0.82
N SER A 313 8.46 17.07 0.36
CA SER A 313 8.40 18.40 0.95
C SER A 313 6.97 18.92 1.07
N VAL A 314 6.73 19.70 2.11
CA VAL A 314 5.47 20.35 2.43
C VAL A 314 5.77 21.81 2.73
N ALA A 315 5.07 22.72 2.07
CA ALA A 315 5.25 24.16 2.23
C ALA A 315 4.83 24.60 3.63
N SER A 316 3.63 24.20 4.06
CA SER A 316 3.12 24.47 5.40
C SER A 316 2.12 23.39 5.84
N VAL A 317 1.91 23.29 7.15
CA VAL A 317 0.78 22.57 7.75
C VAL A 317 0.16 23.46 8.81
N ASP A 318 -1.17 23.54 8.79
CA ASP A 318 -1.99 24.21 9.79
C ASP A 318 -2.88 23.20 10.49
N ILE A 319 -2.94 23.28 11.81
CA ILE A 319 -3.76 22.41 12.66
C ILE A 319 -4.57 23.29 13.60
N GLY A 320 -5.88 23.05 13.64
CA GLY A 320 -6.76 23.71 14.59
C GLY A 320 -7.06 25.17 14.26
N GLY A 321 -6.85 25.61 13.02
CA GLY A 321 -7.06 27.00 12.61
C GLY A 321 -6.00 27.95 13.18
N GLY A 322 -4.74 27.55 13.13
CA GLY A 322 -3.60 28.32 13.63
C GLY A 322 -3.15 27.97 15.05
N GLN A 323 -3.74 26.96 15.70
CA GLN A 323 -3.22 26.46 16.99
C GLN A 323 -1.81 25.89 16.85
N LEU A 324 -1.52 25.23 15.74
CA LEU A 324 -0.17 24.81 15.36
C LEU A 324 0.03 25.01 13.87
N HIS A 325 1.03 25.82 13.52
CA HIS A 325 1.47 26.08 12.17
C HIS A 325 2.93 25.66 12.01
N VAL A 326 3.28 24.96 10.93
CA VAL A 326 4.67 24.59 10.65
C VAL A 326 4.98 24.80 9.18
N ASP A 327 6.08 25.50 8.89
CA ASP A 327 6.53 25.81 7.53
C ASP A 327 7.76 25.01 7.12
N GLY A 328 7.97 24.91 5.81
CA GLY A 328 9.26 24.53 5.22
C GLY A 328 9.72 23.13 5.61
N ILE A 329 8.85 22.14 5.50
CA ILE A 329 9.16 20.76 5.90
C ILE A 329 9.76 20.02 4.70
N VAL A 330 11.00 19.55 4.83
CA VAL A 330 11.69 18.79 3.78
C VAL A 330 12.29 17.54 4.38
N GLY A 331 11.90 16.37 3.86
CA GLY A 331 12.55 15.11 4.15
C GLY A 331 13.29 14.60 2.95
N ARG A 332 14.58 14.34 3.11
CA ARG A 332 15.45 13.90 2.02
C ARG A 332 16.35 12.76 2.46
N VAL A 333 16.42 11.71 1.65
CA VAL A 333 17.36 10.61 1.82
C VAL A 333 18.27 10.53 0.61
N HIS A 334 19.58 10.45 0.85
CA HIS A 334 20.58 10.14 -0.16
C HIS A 334 21.14 8.74 0.09
N VAL A 335 21.25 7.94 -0.97
CA VAL A 335 21.93 6.65 -0.91
C VAL A 335 22.95 6.55 -2.05
N LEU A 336 24.15 6.12 -1.69
CA LEU A 336 25.23 5.77 -2.60
C LEU A 336 25.64 4.33 -2.33
N ARG A 337 25.64 3.52 -3.37
CA ARG A 337 26.21 2.18 -3.38
C ARG A 337 27.45 2.16 -4.27
N LYS A 338 28.58 1.70 -3.74
CA LYS A 338 29.88 1.71 -4.42
C LYS A 338 30.77 0.55 -3.97
N GLY A 339 31.98 0.48 -4.53
CA GLY A 339 33.00 -0.51 -4.17
C GLY A 339 32.90 -1.79 -5.00
N SER A 340 33.89 -2.67 -4.85
CA SER A 340 33.94 -3.96 -5.57
C SER A 340 32.63 -4.73 -5.36
N ARG A 341 32.01 -5.18 -6.46
CA ARG A 341 30.72 -5.88 -6.47
C ARG A 341 29.60 -5.14 -5.71
N PHE A 342 29.65 -3.81 -5.67
CA PHE A 342 28.65 -2.95 -5.02
C PHE A 342 28.39 -3.35 -3.56
N ASN A 343 29.43 -3.66 -2.78
CA ASN A 343 29.28 -4.12 -1.40
C ASN A 343 29.06 -2.99 -0.38
N LYS A 344 29.54 -1.77 -0.64
CA LYS A 344 29.48 -0.64 0.30
C LYS A 344 28.25 0.23 0.05
N VAL A 345 27.47 0.49 1.10
CA VAL A 345 26.31 1.39 1.10
C VAL A 345 26.59 2.55 2.05
N VAL A 346 26.39 3.77 1.56
CA VAL A 346 26.43 4.99 2.35
C VAL A 346 25.07 5.66 2.20
N ALA A 347 24.38 5.90 3.32
CA ALA A 347 23.09 6.55 3.34
C ALA A 347 23.08 7.69 4.37
N ASN A 348 22.47 8.82 4.03
CA ASN A 348 22.33 9.96 4.93
C ASN A 348 21.04 10.75 4.63
N ILE A 349 20.72 11.70 5.51
CA ILE A 349 19.54 12.57 5.41
C ILE A 349 19.90 14.04 5.18
N LYS A 350 21.07 14.32 4.56
CA LYS A 350 21.45 15.70 4.24
C LYS A 350 20.36 16.35 3.37
N GLY A 351 19.97 17.56 3.75
CA GLY A 351 18.82 18.27 3.15
C GLY A 351 17.47 18.01 3.83
N THR A 352 17.42 17.25 4.93
CA THR A 352 16.20 17.18 5.76
C THR A 352 16.14 18.36 6.73
N THR A 353 15.10 19.19 6.61
CA THR A 353 14.89 20.43 7.34
C THR A 353 13.43 20.58 7.77
N ILE A 354 13.22 21.41 8.80
CA ILE A 354 11.91 21.92 9.23
C ILE A 354 12.15 23.43 9.35
N GLY A 355 11.23 24.24 8.83
CA GLY A 355 11.25 25.69 8.96
C GLY A 355 10.73 26.13 10.33
N SER A 356 9.94 27.20 10.33
CA SER A 356 9.29 27.75 11.53
C SER A 356 8.23 26.80 12.08
N ILE A 357 8.07 26.82 13.40
CA ILE A 357 6.98 26.17 14.13
C ILE A 357 6.35 27.28 14.96
N THR A 358 5.04 27.48 14.82
CA THR A 358 4.29 28.45 15.60
C THR A 358 3.15 27.74 16.29
N ALA A 359 3.04 27.89 17.60
CA ALA A 359 1.96 27.32 18.39
C ALA A 359 1.25 28.45 19.15
N ASN A 360 -0.06 28.55 18.99
CA ASN A 360 -0.87 29.62 19.58
C ASN A 360 -0.29 31.03 19.32
N GLY A 361 0.20 31.26 18.10
CA GLY A 361 0.83 32.54 17.71
C GLY A 361 2.25 32.77 18.22
N GLN A 362 2.83 31.86 19.00
CA GLN A 362 4.21 31.96 19.50
C GLN A 362 5.15 31.00 18.77
N GLU A 363 6.32 31.50 18.35
CA GLU A 363 7.34 30.65 17.74
C GLU A 363 7.87 29.63 18.75
N GLN A 364 7.98 28.39 18.30
CA GLN A 364 8.51 27.26 19.04
C GLN A 364 9.76 26.77 18.34
N SER A 365 10.71 26.25 19.10
CA SER A 365 11.91 25.65 18.54
C SER A 365 12.29 24.38 19.28
N PHE A 366 13.00 23.49 18.59
CA PHE A 366 13.59 22.34 19.24
C PHE A 366 14.89 22.77 19.90
N ASP A 367 15.03 22.49 21.20
CA ASP A 367 16.29 22.68 21.90
C ASP A 367 17.46 21.97 21.18
N PRO A 368 18.69 22.49 21.30
CA PRO A 368 19.87 21.83 20.79
C PRO A 368 19.94 20.37 21.26
N GLY A 369 20.06 19.43 20.30
CA GLY A 369 20.16 18.00 20.60
C GLY A 369 18.84 17.27 20.85
N GLN A 370 17.74 17.95 21.19
CA GLN A 370 16.44 17.31 21.36
C GLN A 370 15.83 16.88 20.02
N LYS A 371 15.09 15.78 20.02
CA LYS A 371 14.39 15.27 18.82
C LYS A 371 12.88 15.44 18.90
N THR A 372 12.39 15.79 20.06
CA THR A 372 10.98 15.90 20.36
C THR A 372 10.70 17.27 20.95
N LEU A 373 9.54 17.83 20.61
CA LEU A 373 8.99 19.05 21.18
C LEU A 373 7.55 18.73 21.53
N GLU A 374 7.17 18.97 22.78
CA GLU A 374 5.80 18.74 23.24
C GLU A 374 5.12 20.09 23.42
N ILE A 375 3.94 20.24 22.80
CA ILE A 375 3.11 21.43 22.89
C ILE A 375 1.90 21.04 23.74
N PRO A 376 1.84 21.49 25.01
CA PRO A 376 0.80 21.08 25.95
C PRO A 376 -0.61 21.24 25.37
N GLY A 377 -1.42 20.18 25.47
CA GLY A 377 -2.81 20.18 25.03
C GLY A 377 -3.03 20.13 23.51
N ILE A 378 -1.97 20.14 22.70
CA ILE A 378 -2.07 20.18 21.22
C ILE A 378 -1.44 18.94 20.60
N ALA A 379 -0.12 18.80 20.73
CA ALA A 379 0.61 17.79 19.97
C ALA A 379 2.01 17.51 20.51
N LYS A 380 2.52 16.33 20.16
CA LYS A 380 3.94 15.98 20.26
C LYS A 380 4.56 15.95 18.87
N LEU A 381 5.65 16.69 18.70
CA LEU A 381 6.39 16.84 17.45
C LEU A 381 7.70 16.07 17.54
N GLU A 382 8.02 15.25 16.54
CA GLU A 382 9.29 14.55 16.43
C GLU A 382 10.01 14.92 15.13
N ARG A 383 11.24 15.43 15.22
CA ARG A 383 12.06 15.81 14.06
C ARG A 383 12.97 14.68 13.59
N LYS A 384 13.13 14.58 12.27
CA LYS A 384 14.12 13.73 11.58
C LYS A 384 14.07 12.26 12.02
N VAL A 385 12.86 11.71 12.16
CA VAL A 385 12.65 10.32 12.54
C VAL A 385 13.23 9.41 11.46
N LYS A 386 14.27 8.64 11.80
CA LYS A 386 15.05 7.84 10.85
C LYS A 386 14.91 6.34 11.11
N HIS A 387 14.77 5.56 10.05
CA HIS A 387 14.75 4.10 10.11
C HIS A 387 15.73 3.50 9.11
N LYS A 388 16.61 2.60 9.58
CA LYS A 388 17.53 1.85 8.70
C LYS A 388 16.73 0.81 7.93
N VAL A 389 16.98 0.72 6.63
CA VAL A 389 16.41 -0.33 5.77
C VAL A 389 17.53 -1.04 5.04
N ARG A 390 17.29 -2.29 4.64
CA ARG A 390 18.30 -3.07 3.90
C ARG A 390 18.71 -2.32 2.63
N GLY A 391 19.97 -1.89 2.55
CA GLY A 391 20.50 -1.18 1.38
C GLY A 391 20.17 0.32 1.34
N GLY A 392 19.70 0.94 2.43
CA GLY A 392 19.40 2.37 2.44
C GLY A 392 18.85 2.91 3.76
N LEU A 393 17.99 3.93 3.66
CA LEU A 393 17.43 4.66 4.80
C LEU A 393 16.03 5.18 4.50
N GLU A 394 15.24 5.39 5.55
CA GLU A 394 13.92 6.04 5.52
C GLU A 394 13.92 7.18 6.54
N VAL A 395 13.32 8.32 6.17
CA VAL A 395 13.17 9.49 7.03
C VAL A 395 11.75 10.04 6.94
N THR A 396 11.23 10.47 8.08
CA THR A 396 10.11 11.42 8.17
C THR A 396 10.67 12.71 8.74
N ALA A 397 10.53 13.81 8.02
CA ALA A 397 11.09 15.10 8.43
C ALA A 397 10.46 15.59 9.73
N LEU A 398 9.13 15.56 9.80
CA LEU A 398 8.36 15.89 10.99
C LEU A 398 7.24 14.88 11.18
N ARG A 399 7.16 14.29 12.37
CA ARG A 399 5.98 13.53 12.81
C ARG A 399 5.25 14.34 13.87
N ILE A 400 3.95 14.50 13.70
CA ILE A 400 3.07 15.19 14.65
C ILE A 400 2.09 14.15 15.20
N THR A 401 2.11 13.93 16.50
CA THR A 401 1.15 13.10 17.22
C THR A 401 0.16 14.04 17.87
N LEU A 402 -1.07 14.08 17.34
CA LEU A 402 -2.15 14.87 17.91
C LEU A 402 -2.72 14.16 19.13
N LEU A 403 -2.92 14.94 20.19
CA LEU A 403 -3.48 14.47 21.45
C LEU A 403 -4.95 14.88 21.54
N ASP A 404 -5.77 14.11 22.24
CA ASP A 404 -7.12 14.53 22.62
C ASP A 404 -7.10 15.28 23.97
N ALA A 405 -8.28 15.72 24.43
CA ALA A 405 -8.43 16.46 25.69
C ALA A 405 -8.00 15.66 26.93
N ASN A 406 -7.89 14.33 26.82
CA ASN A 406 -7.44 13.42 27.88
C ASN A 406 -5.96 13.03 27.73
N GLY A 407 -5.23 13.64 26.80
CA GLY A 407 -3.83 13.35 26.51
C GLY A 407 -3.61 12.03 25.75
N GLN A 408 -4.66 11.39 25.23
CA GLN A 408 -4.54 10.18 24.41
C GLN A 408 -4.20 10.52 22.97
N VAL A 409 -3.49 9.62 22.29
CA VAL A 409 -3.18 9.80 20.86
C VAL A 409 -4.48 9.74 20.06
N LYS A 410 -4.76 10.79 19.30
CA LYS A 410 -5.90 10.85 18.38
C LYS A 410 -5.49 10.47 16.95
N SER A 411 -4.36 11.00 16.49
CA SER A 411 -3.83 10.71 15.15
C SER A 411 -2.34 11.02 15.06
N VAL A 412 -1.68 10.43 14.06
CA VAL A 412 -0.27 10.62 13.75
C VAL A 412 -0.11 11.07 12.31
N ILE A 413 0.43 12.26 12.14
CA ILE A 413 0.70 12.92 10.86
C ILE A 413 2.21 12.79 10.59
N ASN A 414 2.57 12.27 9.41
CA ASN A 414 3.96 12.21 8.97
C ASN A 414 4.14 13.12 7.76
N LEU A 415 5.08 14.06 7.87
CA LEU A 415 5.33 15.10 6.88
C LEU A 415 6.79 15.00 6.37
N GLY A 416 6.97 15.28 5.07
CA GLY A 416 8.23 15.14 4.37
C GLY A 416 8.80 13.72 4.48
N GLN A 417 8.11 12.73 3.93
CA GLN A 417 8.60 11.35 3.96
C GLN A 417 9.48 11.05 2.74
N ALA A 418 10.63 10.42 2.99
CA ALA A 418 11.50 9.91 1.95
C ALA A 418 12.12 8.58 2.36
N LYS A 419 12.10 7.61 1.46
CA LYS A 419 12.73 6.31 1.62
C LYS A 419 13.53 6.01 0.38
N MET A 420 14.81 5.70 0.54
CA MET A 420 15.65 5.29 -0.57
C MET A 420 16.48 4.08 -0.19
N ALA A 421 16.59 3.13 -1.11
CA ALA A 421 17.40 1.94 -0.98
C ALA A 421 17.97 1.56 -2.36
N ILE A 422 19.19 1.05 -2.35
CA ILE A 422 19.86 0.51 -3.53
C ILE A 422 20.30 -0.90 -3.19
N HIS A 423 19.69 -1.90 -3.83
CA HIS A 423 20.07 -3.30 -3.67
C HIS A 423 21.09 -3.71 -4.73
N LYS A 424 21.82 -4.80 -4.47
CA LYS A 424 22.67 -5.43 -5.48
C LYS A 424 21.79 -6.01 -6.59
N SER A 425 22.21 -5.87 -7.84
CA SER A 425 21.57 -6.51 -9.00
C SER A 425 21.68 -8.02 -8.97
N GLY A 426 22.66 -8.58 -8.24
CA GLY A 426 22.87 -10.03 -8.14
C GLY A 426 23.30 -10.70 -9.45
N LEU A 427 23.58 -9.88 -10.47
CA LEU A 427 24.14 -10.23 -11.78
C LEU A 427 25.64 -9.96 -11.78
#